data_AF-A0A356X5X8-F1
#
_entry.id   AF-A0A356X5X8-F1
#
_cell.length_a   1.000
_cell.length_b   1.000
_cell.length_c   1.000
_cell.angle_alpha   90.00
_cell.angle_beta   90.00
_cell.angle_gamma   90.00
#
_symmetry.space_group_name_H-M   'P 1'
#
loop_
_entity.id
_entity.type
_entity.pdbx_description
1 polymer ?
#
loop_
_entity_poly.entity_id
_entity_poly.type
_entity_poly.pdbx_seq_one_letter_code
_entity_poly.pdbx_strand_id
1 'polypeptide(L)'
;MQRMKQIPMPRKQKFEFLGILTGEGILSPTQSTAAYREVWEPAHEEFEADSLWAGYNCATEALKSSPVHQIIQRHSKLHELTRTLYLN
;
A
#
# COMPACT_ATOMS: atom_id res chain seq x y z
N MET A 1 -8.64 -1.13 -10.48
CA MET A 1 -7.27 -0.56 -10.56
C MET A 1 -7.23 0.79 -11.27
N GLN A 2 -7.88 0.97 -12.43
CA GLN A 2 -7.87 2.27 -13.15
C GLN A 2 -8.44 3.46 -12.34
N ARG A 3 -9.46 3.24 -11.50
CA ARG A 3 -10.00 4.26 -10.57
C ARG A 3 -8.97 4.76 -9.54
N MET A 4 -8.09 3.88 -9.03
CA MET A 4 -7.08 4.26 -8.03
C MET A 4 -6.06 5.26 -8.58
N LYS A 5 -5.77 5.22 -9.88
CA LYS A 5 -4.87 6.18 -10.54
C LYS A 5 -5.44 7.60 -10.58
N GLN A 6 -6.76 7.74 -10.47
CA GLN A 6 -7.46 9.02 -10.53
C GLN A 6 -7.73 9.63 -9.14
N ILE A 7 -7.48 8.89 -8.06
CA ILE A 7 -7.68 9.37 -6.69
C ILE A 7 -6.36 10.00 -6.23
N PRO A 8 -6.31 11.32 -6.01
CA PRO A 8 -5.09 11.98 -5.54
C PRO A 8 -4.73 11.47 -4.14
N MET A 9 -3.47 11.10 -3.97
CA MET A 9 -2.92 10.71 -2.67
C MET A 9 -1.48 11.25 -2.57
N PRO A 10 -1.30 12.48 -2.08
CA PRO A 10 0.03 13.04 -1.85
C PRO A 10 0.79 12.24 -0.80
N ARG A 11 2.12 12.36 -0.81
CA ARG A 11 3.04 11.62 0.08
C ARG A 11 2.56 11.47 1.53
N LYS A 12 2.08 12.56 2.18
CA LYS A 12 1.57 12.50 3.56
C LYS A 12 0.43 11.50 3.72
N GLN A 13 -0.53 11.49 2.80
CA GLN A 13 -1.65 10.55 2.80
C GLN A 13 -1.20 9.13 2.49
N LYS A 14 -0.15 8.94 1.69
CA LYS A 14 0.47 7.61 1.52
C LYS A 14 0.99 7.08 2.86
N PHE A 15 1.68 7.91 3.66
CA PHE A 15 2.12 7.52 5.00
C PHE A 15 0.95 7.21 5.94
N GLU A 16 -0.10 8.03 5.94
CA GLU A 16 -1.31 7.79 6.73
C GLU A 16 -1.97 6.45 6.35
N PHE A 17 -2.14 6.20 5.04
CA PHE A 17 -2.68 4.95 4.51
C PHE A 17 -1.85 3.73 4.95
N LEU A 18 -0.52 3.80 4.78
CA LEU A 18 0.38 2.72 5.20
C LEU A 18 0.35 2.51 6.73
N GLY A 19 0.22 3.58 7.51
CA GLY A 19 0.06 3.51 8.97
C GLY A 19 -1.23 2.80 9.40
N ILE A 20 -2.32 3.04 8.67
CA ILE A 20 -3.58 2.29 8.88
C ILE A 20 -3.35 0.80 8.59
N LEU A 21 -2.69 0.45 7.49
CA LEU A 21 -2.38 -0.95 7.16
C LEU A 21 -1.52 -1.63 8.23
N THR A 22 -0.59 -0.90 8.85
CA THR A 22 0.19 -1.39 9.99
C THR A 22 -0.71 -1.61 11.21
N GLY A 23 -1.56 -0.63 11.54
CA GLY A 23 -2.48 -0.72 12.68
C GLY A 23 -3.48 -1.88 12.57
N GLU A 24 -3.96 -2.17 11.37
CA GLU A 24 -4.86 -3.29 11.06
C GLU A 24 -4.12 -4.64 10.93
N GLY A 25 -2.80 -4.67 11.12
CA GLY A 25 -1.98 -5.88 11.04
C GLY A 25 -1.89 -6.49 9.62
N ILE A 26 -2.19 -5.70 8.59
CA ILE A 26 -2.03 -6.11 7.18
C ILE A 26 -0.54 -6.11 6.81
N LEU A 27 0.16 -5.04 7.20
CA LEU A 27 1.62 -4.97 7.13
C LEU A 27 2.22 -5.31 8.49
N SER A 28 3.26 -6.16 8.51
CA SER A 28 4.10 -6.30 9.69
C SER A 28 4.96 -5.05 9.91
N PRO A 29 5.62 -4.87 11.08
CA PRO A 29 6.55 -3.77 11.29
C PRO A 29 7.64 -3.69 10.22
N THR A 30 8.24 -4.83 9.85
CA THR A 30 9.27 -4.90 8.81
C THR A 30 8.73 -4.53 7.43
N GLN A 31 7.53 -5.01 7.09
CA GLN A 31 6.89 -4.67 5.82
C GLN A 31 6.46 -3.20 5.76
N SER A 32 6.07 -2.63 6.90
CA SER A 32 5.74 -1.21 7.01
C SER A 32 6.98 -0.36 6.72
N THR A 33 8.14 -0.71 7.29
CA THR A 33 9.41 -0.05 6.98
C THR A 33 9.74 -0.12 5.49
N ALA A 34 9.54 -1.28 4.84
CA ALA A 34 9.75 -1.43 3.40
C ALA A 34 8.79 -0.53 2.59
N ALA A 35 7.49 -0.55 2.91
CA ALA A 35 6.50 0.28 2.22
C ALA A 35 6.76 1.78 2.41
N TYR A 36 7.17 2.20 3.61
CA TYR A 36 7.56 3.60 3.86
C TYR A 36 8.80 4.01 3.06
N ARG A 37 9.75 3.10 2.89
CA ARG A 37 10.91 3.34 2.03
C ARG A 37 10.48 3.57 0.59
N GLU A 38 9.57 2.76 0.05
CA GLU A 38 9.04 2.95 -1.31
C GLU A 38 8.32 4.30 -1.49
N VAL A 39 7.77 4.89 -0.42
CA VAL A 39 7.18 6.24 -0.47
C VAL A 39 8.25 7.35 -0.47
N TRP A 40 9.38 7.13 0.20
CA TRP A 40 10.49 8.08 0.32
C TRP A 40 11.46 8.01 -0.86
N GLU A 41 11.82 6.80 -1.25
CA GLU A 41 12.81 6.42 -2.26
C GLU A 41 12.17 5.36 -3.17
N PRO A 42 11.28 5.75 -4.09
CA PRO A 42 10.53 4.81 -4.90
C PRO A 42 11.46 3.99 -5.80
N ALA A 43 11.38 2.66 -5.74
CA ALA A 43 12.14 1.78 -6.61
C ALA A 43 11.52 1.65 -8.02
N HIS A 44 10.28 2.09 -8.17
CA HIS A 44 9.49 1.99 -9.41
C HIS A 44 8.85 3.34 -9.76
N GLU A 45 8.90 3.73 -11.05
CA GLU A 45 8.34 4.99 -11.55
C GLU A 45 6.85 5.18 -11.18
N GLU A 46 6.06 4.10 -11.20
CA GLU A 46 4.64 4.16 -10.85
C GLU A 46 4.36 4.50 -9.37
N PHE A 47 5.37 4.43 -8.50
CA PHE A 47 5.24 4.76 -7.07
C PHE A 47 5.46 6.26 -6.81
N GLU A 48 6.08 6.98 -7.76
CA GLU A 48 6.32 8.42 -7.68
C GLU A 48 5.03 9.23 -7.77
N ALA A 49 4.03 8.74 -8.52
CA ALA A 49 2.78 9.44 -8.76
C ALA A 49 2.00 9.74 -7.46
N ASP A 50 1.42 10.94 -7.33
CA ASP A 50 0.56 11.32 -6.20
C ASP A 50 -0.86 10.74 -6.32
N SER A 51 -0.94 9.40 -6.35
CA SER A 51 -2.20 8.67 -6.51
C SER A 51 -2.33 7.53 -5.51
N LEU A 52 -3.58 7.15 -5.22
CA LEU A 52 -3.88 5.96 -4.41
C LEU A 52 -3.24 4.71 -5.01
N TRP A 53 -3.13 4.62 -6.34
CA TRP A 53 -2.45 3.52 -7.03
C TRP A 53 -0.99 3.37 -6.57
N ALA A 54 -0.25 4.47 -6.51
CA ALA A 54 1.12 4.47 -6.05
C ALA A 54 1.24 4.01 -4.58
N GLY A 55 0.40 4.55 -3.69
CA GLY A 55 0.37 4.14 -2.27
C GLY A 55 -0.01 2.67 -2.08
N TYR A 56 -0.99 2.18 -2.85
CA TYR A 56 -1.37 0.76 -2.89
C TYR A 56 -0.19 -0.11 -3.32
N ASN A 57 0.55 0.28 -4.36
CA ASN A 57 1.68 -0.52 -4.84
C ASN A 57 2.89 -0.52 -3.89
N CYS A 58 3.12 0.56 -3.13
CA CYS A 58 4.12 0.52 -2.06
C CYS A 58 3.81 -0.60 -1.05
N ALA A 59 2.53 -0.79 -0.72
CA ALA A 59 2.09 -1.86 0.18
C ALA A 59 2.14 -3.25 -0.49
N THR A 60 1.75 -3.37 -1.77
CA THR A 60 1.83 -4.67 -2.46
C THR A 60 3.27 -5.14 -2.61
N GLU A 61 4.21 -4.24 -2.91
CA GLU A 61 5.63 -4.56 -3.01
C GLU A 61 6.17 -5.12 -1.69
N ALA A 62 5.90 -4.42 -0.58
CA ALA A 62 6.30 -4.88 0.75
C ALA A 62 5.69 -6.24 1.11
N LEU A 63 4.45 -6.49 0.71
CA LEU A 63 3.75 -7.76 0.97
C LEU A 63 4.32 -8.96 0.21
N LYS A 64 5.13 -8.77 -0.84
CA LYS A 64 5.81 -9.89 -1.53
C LYS A 64 6.75 -10.68 -0.62
N SER A 65 7.23 -10.07 0.46
CA SER A 65 8.02 -10.72 1.51
C SER A 65 7.20 -11.63 2.45
N SER A 66 5.88 -11.69 2.29
CA SER A 66 5.02 -12.51 3.14
C SER A 66 5.28 -14.01 2.94
N PRO A 67 5.09 -14.85 3.98
CA PRO A 67 5.09 -16.29 3.81
C PRO A 67 4.09 -16.72 2.72
N VAL A 68 4.47 -17.70 1.89
CA VAL A 68 3.67 -18.15 0.74
C VAL A 68 2.22 -18.48 1.11
N HIS A 69 2.00 -19.10 2.28
CA HIS A 69 0.66 -19.47 2.74
C HIS A 69 -0.21 -18.27 3.20
N GLN A 70 0.36 -17.06 3.31
CA GLN A 70 -0.35 -15.84 3.75
C GLN A 70 -0.44 -14.76 2.67
N ILE A 71 0.35 -14.85 1.59
CA ILE A 71 0.47 -13.79 0.59
C ILE A 71 -0.88 -13.40 -0.03
N ILE A 72 -1.68 -14.39 -0.40
CA ILE A 72 -3.02 -14.19 -0.99
C ILE A 72 -3.96 -13.51 0.01
N GLN A 73 -3.98 -14.01 1.25
CA GLN A 73 -4.85 -13.47 2.29
C GLN A 73 -4.49 -12.01 2.60
N ARG A 74 -3.20 -11.68 2.71
CA ARG A 74 -2.75 -10.32 3.03
C ARG A 74 -3.04 -9.34 1.88
N HIS A 75 -2.81 -9.74 0.64
CA HIS A 75 -3.21 -8.91 -0.51
C HIS A 75 -4.73 -8.72 -0.59
N SER A 76 -5.51 -9.74 -0.25
CA SER A 76 -6.97 -9.64 -0.21
C SER A 76 -7.43 -8.63 0.84
N LYS A 77 -6.86 -8.68 2.06
CA LYS A 77 -7.14 -7.71 3.13
C LYS A 77 -6.74 -6.28 2.75
N LEU A 78 -5.56 -6.11 2.16
CA LEU A 78 -5.13 -4.82 1.62
C LEU A 78 -6.17 -4.26 0.64
N HIS A 79 -6.60 -5.10 -0.32
CA HIS A 79 -7.56 -4.68 -1.33
C HIS A 79 -8.92 -4.31 -0.72
N GLU A 80 -9.42 -5.12 0.21
CA GLU A 80 -10.70 -4.90 0.89
C GLU A 80 -10.71 -3.60 1.68
N LEU A 81 -9.67 -3.34 2.47
CA LEU A 81 -9.55 -2.10 3.24
C LEU A 81 -9.42 -0.89 2.30
N THR A 82 -8.59 -1.00 1.26
CA THR A 82 -8.42 0.08 0.27
C THR A 82 -9.75 0.42 -0.41
N ARG A 83 -10.54 -0.61 -0.76
CA ARG A 83 -11.86 -0.42 -1.36
C ARG A 83 -12.78 0.33 -0.40
N THR A 84 -12.80 -0.11 0.86
CA THR A 84 -13.64 0.47 1.92
C THR A 84 -13.34 1.95 2.16
N LEU A 85 -12.06 2.32 2.18
CA LEU A 85 -11.63 3.68 2.47
C LEU A 85 -11.78 4.65 1.29
N TYR A 86 -11.58 4.17 0.05
CA TYR A 86 -11.37 5.08 -1.09
C TYR A 86 -12.13 4.76 -2.38
N LEU A 87 -12.69 3.56 -2.52
CA LEU A 87 -13.31 3.12 -3.80
C LEU A 87 -14.80 2.83 -3.70
N ASN A 88 -15.40 3.02 -2.53
CA ASN A 88 -16.85 3.02 -2.41
C ASN A 88 -17.49 4.17 -3.20
#